data_AF-A0A2V9Y289-F1
#
_entry.id   AF-A0A2V9Y289-F1
#
_cell.length_a   1.000
_cell.length_b   1.000
_cell.length_c   1.000
_cell.angle_alpha   90.00
_cell.angle_beta   90.00
_cell.angle_gamma   90.00
#
_symmetry.space_group_name_H-M   'P 1'
#
loop_
_entity.id
_entity.type
_entity.pdbx_description
1 polymer ?
#
loop_
_entity_poly.entity_id
_entity_poly.type
_entity_poly.pdbx_seq_one_letter_code
_entity_poly.pdbx_strand_id
1 'polypeptide(L)' 'TRMSTWNYAIDLGMYPLGSCTMKYNPRVNEAVARVEGIANGHPYQPEKISQGALRIIKTLSECLIEITGMDAI' A
#
# COMPACT_ATOMS: atom_id res chain seq x y z
N THR A 1 -6.93 13.96 -25.49
CA THR A 1 -6.72 12.56 -25.07
C THR A 1 -5.21 12.30 -25.05
N ARG A 2 -4.66 11.52 -24.09
CA ARG A 2 -3.21 11.36 -23.74
C ARG A 2 -2.63 12.28 -22.63
N MET A 3 -3.45 12.78 -21.69
CA MET A 3 -2.96 13.57 -20.56
C MET A 3 -1.89 12.84 -19.71
N SER A 4 -1.95 11.50 -19.63
CA SER A 4 -0.94 10.71 -18.92
C SER A 4 0.48 10.89 -19.49
N THR A 5 0.62 11.17 -20.78
CA THR A 5 1.92 11.37 -21.44
C THR A 5 2.49 12.78 -21.28
N TRP A 6 1.70 13.71 -20.75
CA TRP A 6 2.14 15.09 -20.50
C TRP A 6 2.78 15.26 -19.12
N ASN A 7 2.66 14.24 -18.25
CA ASN A 7 3.26 14.24 -16.92
C ASN A 7 4.55 13.43 -16.93
N TYR A 8 5.58 13.94 -16.24
CA TYR A 8 6.73 13.14 -15.91
C TYR A 8 6.35 12.14 -14.80
N ALA A 9 6.89 10.92 -14.85
CA ALA A 9 6.55 9.85 -13.91
C ALA A 9 7.78 8.98 -13.63
N ILE A 10 7.75 8.26 -12.51
CA ILE A 10 8.83 7.35 -12.08
C ILE A 10 9.12 6.24 -13.09
N ASP A 11 8.16 5.93 -13.96
CA ASP A 11 8.32 4.94 -15.05
C ASP A 11 9.17 5.46 -16.21
N LEU A 12 9.35 6.78 -16.32
CA LEU A 12 10.12 7.43 -17.39
C LEU A 12 11.58 7.68 -16.99
N GLY A 13 11.87 7.73 -15.69
CA GLY A 13 13.22 7.97 -15.18
C GLY A 13 13.23 8.40 -13.71
N MET A 14 14.41 8.81 -13.24
CA MET A 14 14.63 9.23 -11.86
C MET A 14 13.83 10.49 -11.52
N TYR A 15 13.13 10.48 -10.38
CA TYR A 15 12.33 11.60 -9.90
C TYR A 15 12.86 12.11 -8.54
N PRO A 16 13.94 12.92 -8.50
CA PRO A 16 14.69 13.21 -7.29
C PRO A 16 14.08 14.36 -6.45
N LEU A 17 12.91 14.13 -5.86
CA LEU A 17 12.29 15.06 -4.92
C LEU A 17 12.78 14.78 -3.49
N GLY A 18 13.49 15.73 -2.90
CA GLY A 18 13.94 15.65 -1.51
C GLY A 18 12.78 15.50 -0.54
N SER A 19 12.96 14.71 0.53
CA SER A 19 11.93 14.36 1.53
C SER A 19 10.75 13.50 1.03
N CYS A 20 10.50 13.44 -0.28
CA CYS A 20 9.35 12.71 -0.84
C CYS A 20 9.57 11.18 -0.95
N THR A 21 10.81 10.70 -0.88
CA THR A 21 11.15 9.28 -0.98
C THR A 21 10.53 8.61 -2.23
N MET A 22 10.71 9.24 -3.40
CA MET A 22 10.22 8.74 -4.70
C MET A 22 10.98 7.48 -5.15
N LYS A 23 10.67 6.36 -4.51
CA LYS A 23 11.25 5.03 -4.75
C LYS A 23 10.47 4.25 -5.81
N TYR A 24 10.94 3.03 -6.10
CA TYR A 24 10.22 2.10 -6.97
C TYR A 24 8.87 1.69 -6.36
N ASN A 25 7.82 1.65 -7.20
CA ASN A 25 6.49 1.14 -6.87
C ASN A 25 6.30 -0.24 -7.54
N PRO A 26 6.47 -1.37 -6.81
CA PRO A 26 6.34 -2.69 -7.38
C PRO A 26 4.95 -2.95 -7.98
N ARG A 27 4.89 -3.42 -9.24
CA ARG A 27 3.63 -3.74 -9.92
C ARG A 27 2.80 -4.81 -9.19
N VAL A 28 3.47 -5.70 -8.44
CA VAL A 28 2.79 -6.71 -7.61
C VAL A 28 1.93 -6.06 -6.52
N ASN A 29 2.35 -4.92 -5.95
CA ASN A 29 1.58 -4.25 -4.91
C ASN A 29 0.26 -3.69 -5.47
N GLU A 30 0.30 -3.12 -6.69
CA GLU A 30 -0.90 -2.67 -7.40
C GLU A 30 -1.86 -3.81 -7.71
N ALA A 31 -1.34 -4.99 -8.04
CA ALA A 31 -2.16 -6.18 -8.29
C ALA A 31 -2.81 -6.70 -6.99
N VAL A 32 -2.04 -6.81 -5.91
CA VAL A 32 -2.52 -7.29 -4.61
C VAL A 32 -3.57 -6.34 -4.02
N ALA A 33 -3.39 -5.02 -4.16
CA ALA A 33 -4.36 -4.03 -3.69
C ALA A 33 -5.74 -4.16 -4.37
N ARG A 34 -5.81 -4.80 -5.55
CA ARG A 34 -7.06 -5.02 -6.31
C ARG A 34 -7.74 -6.36 -6.01
N VAL A 35 -7.19 -7.18 -5.11
CA VAL A 35 -7.85 -8.42 -4.69
C VAL A 35 -9.22 -8.10 -4.10
N GLU A 36 -10.26 -8.81 -4.55
CA GLU A 36 -11.67 -8.48 -4.26
C GLU A 36 -11.96 -8.30 -2.76
N GLY A 37 -11.45 -9.21 -1.91
CA GLY A 37 -11.65 -9.15 -0.46
C GLY A 37 -10.98 -7.95 0.23
N ILE A 38 -10.05 -7.26 -0.44
CA ILE A 38 -9.42 -6.03 0.04
C ILE A 38 -10.08 -4.82 -0.63
N ALA A 39 -10.18 -4.82 -1.96
CA ALA A 39 -10.64 -3.69 -2.75
C ALA A 39 -12.13 -3.35 -2.53
N ASN A 40 -12.97 -4.36 -2.27
CA ASN A 40 -14.42 -4.20 -2.15
C ASN A 40 -14.94 -4.40 -0.72
N GLY A 41 -14.05 -4.55 0.27
CA GLY A 41 -14.44 -4.74 1.66
C GLY A 41 -15.11 -3.48 2.23
N HIS A 42 -16.32 -3.61 2.78
CA HIS A 42 -16.97 -2.49 3.44
C HIS A 42 -16.34 -2.24 4.83
N PRO A 43 -15.98 -1.00 5.21
CA PRO A 43 -15.30 -0.73 6.48
C PRO A 43 -16.05 -1.22 7.73
N TYR A 44 -17.39 -1.22 7.69
CA TYR A 44 -18.25 -1.73 8.78
C TYR A 44 -18.73 -3.17 8.58
N GLN A 45 -18.08 -3.96 7.72
CA GLN A 45 -18.45 -5.35 7.57
C GLN A 45 -18.15 -6.15 8.87
N PRO A 46 -18.96 -7.15 9.23
CA PRO A 46 -18.75 -7.93 10.45
C PRO A 46 -17.35 -8.53 10.55
N GLU A 47 -16.77 -8.53 11.75
CA GLU A 47 -15.40 -9.00 12.01
C GLU A 47 -15.17 -10.44 11.50
N LYS A 48 -16.19 -11.30 11.62
CA LYS A 48 -16.16 -12.69 11.17
C LYS A 48 -15.78 -12.83 9.69
N ILE A 49 -16.13 -11.86 8.84
CA ILE A 49 -15.81 -11.87 7.41
C ILE A 49 -14.62 -10.96 7.05
N SER A 50 -14.05 -10.23 8.03
CA SER A 50 -12.90 -9.33 7.87
C SER A 50 -11.54 -9.97 8.19
N GLN A 51 -11.50 -11.27 8.49
CA GLN A 51 -10.29 -11.92 9.04
C GLN A 51 -9.05 -11.79 8.16
N GLY A 52 -9.20 -11.75 6.83
CA GLY A 52 -8.09 -11.51 5.91
C GLY A 52 -7.46 -10.13 6.09
N ALA A 53 -8.28 -9.07 6.15
CA ALA A 53 -7.83 -7.70 6.36
C ALA A 53 -7.21 -7.50 7.75
N LEU A 54 -7.82 -8.09 8.79
CA LEU A 54 -7.29 -8.04 10.16
C LEU A 54 -5.93 -8.72 10.26
N ARG A 55 -5.73 -9.84 9.56
CA ARG A 55 -4.42 -10.50 9.49
C ARG A 55 -3.37 -9.60 8.84
N ILE A 56 -3.71 -8.92 7.73
CA ILE A 56 -2.80 -7.98 7.06
C ILE A 56 -2.38 -6.86 8.03
N ILE A 57 -3.34 -6.26 8.74
CA ILE A 57 -3.08 -5.19 9.71
C ILE A 57 -2.17 -5.70 10.84
N LYS A 58 -2.45 -6.88 11.38
CA LYS A 58 -1.66 -7.47 12.47
C LYS A 58 -0.22 -7.74 12.05
N THR A 59 -0.02 -8.38 10.90
CA THR A 59 1.32 -8.66 10.38
C THR A 59 2.08 -7.37 10.08
N LEU A 60 1.41 -6.36 9.51
CA LEU A 60 2.04 -5.07 9.25
C LEU A 60 2.47 -4.36 10.55
N SER A 61 1.59 -4.33 11.55
CA SER A 61 1.90 -3.73 12.87
C SER A 61 3.11 -4.41 13.51
N GLU A 62 3.19 -5.75 13.47
CA GLU A 62 4.36 -6.49 13.99
C GLU A 62 5.66 -6.14 13.26
N CYS A 63 5.64 -6.11 11.92
CA CYS A 63 6.81 -5.70 11.14
C CYS A 63 7.24 -4.27 11.45
N LEU A 64 6.29 -3.34 11.61
CA LEU A 64 6.60 -1.96 11.91
C LEU A 64 7.14 -1.80 13.34
N ILE A 65 6.59 -2.50 14.32
CA ILE A 65 7.11 -2.54 15.70
C ILE A 65 8.55 -3.05 15.71
N GLU A 66 8.86 -4.10 14.95
CA GLU A 66 10.23 -4.61 14.82
C GLU A 66 11.18 -3.58 14.22
N ILE A 67 10.74 -2.84 13.20
CA ILE A 67 11.56 -1.82 12.52
C ILE A 67 11.77 -0.57 13.39
N THR A 68 10.74 -0.13 14.13
CA THR A 68 10.76 1.16 14.85
C THR A 68 11.12 1.03 16.33
N GLY A 69 10.96 -0.15 16.93
CA GLY A 69 11.14 -0.38 18.37
C GLY A 69 10.03 0.25 19.24
N MET A 70 8.86 0.55 18.67
CA MET A 70 7.73 1.12 19.41
C MET A 70 6.93 0.05 20.18
N ASP A 71 6.24 0.45 21.24
CA ASP A 71 5.42 -0.47 22.03
C ASP A 71 4.14 -0.95 21.31
N ALA A 72 3.58 -0.11 20.43
CA ALA A 72 2.36 -0.41 19.67
C ALA A 72 2.21 0.49 18.42
N ILE A 73 1.54 -0.05 17.39
CA ILE A 73 1.12 0.62 16.14
C ILE A 73 -0.25 0.11 15.73
#